data_AF-A0A7X5UL77-F1
#
_entry.id   AF-A0A7X5UL77-F1
#
_cell.length_a   1.000
_cell.length_b   1.000
_cell.length_c   1.000
_cell.angle_alpha   90.00
_cell.angle_beta   90.00
_cell.angle_gamma   90.00
#
_symmetry.space_group_name_H-M   'P 1'
#
loop_
_entity.id
_entity.type
_entity.pdbx_description
1 polymer ?
#
loop_
_entity_poly.entity_id
_entity_poly.type
_entity_poly.pdbx_seq_one_letter_code
_entity_poly.pdbx_strand_id
1 'polypeptide(L)'
;MRPRMTVLAAAVVTALASSVTACGQQPTTQPGAQFGATTAGPGMSEEEIRRQDATTSWADGYCRAVSELVVSLSTMPDIDPSSPQRASRTSSELLGVMVGGLDRTIEGLDRLEPAPSRSAEQVKANAVANYKGIRTSALKAKRALDAARDAEASRAAIGSVKGPLERIGRVNLLEGFAGVPELSQAIARAPACRQLTDKGPAPKFDNGAR
;
A
#
# COMPACT_ATOMS: atom_id res chain seq x y z
N MET A 1 -26.88 18.55 -26.12
CA MET A 1 -28.34 18.57 -26.38
C MET A 1 -29.01 17.79 -25.26
N ARG A 2 -29.96 18.42 -24.55
CA ARG A 2 -30.92 17.77 -23.62
C ARG A 2 -31.91 16.90 -24.46
N PRO A 3 -32.82 16.04 -23.90
CA PRO A 3 -33.36 16.08 -22.52
C PRO A 3 -33.80 14.74 -21.83
N ARG A 4 -34.04 14.88 -20.51
CA ARG A 4 -35.20 14.45 -19.66
C ARG A 4 -35.61 12.97 -19.58
N MET A 5 -35.83 12.46 -18.36
CA MET A 5 -37.16 12.49 -17.71
C MET A 5 -37.10 12.07 -16.22
N THR A 6 -37.48 13.02 -15.36
CA THR A 6 -38.03 12.85 -13.99
C THR A 6 -39.47 12.33 -14.05
N VAL A 7 -39.98 11.70 -12.97
CA VAL A 7 -41.37 11.77 -12.43
C VAL A 7 -41.52 10.76 -11.25
N LEU A 8 -41.67 11.26 -10.01
CA LEU A 8 -42.86 11.27 -9.11
C LEU A 8 -43.15 9.93 -8.41
N ALA A 9 -43.13 9.77 -7.08
CA ALA A 9 -43.92 10.38 -5.96
C ALA A 9 -45.22 9.60 -5.62
N ALA A 10 -45.52 9.56 -4.30
CA ALA A 10 -46.74 9.13 -3.55
C ALA A 10 -46.46 7.91 -2.63
N ALA A 11 -46.40 8.02 -1.29
CA ALA A 11 -47.37 8.48 -0.28
C ALA A 11 -48.66 7.66 -0.25
N VAL A 12 -49.06 7.18 0.96
CA VAL A 12 -50.41 6.77 1.46
C VAL A 12 -50.23 5.61 2.47
N VAL A 13 -50.92 5.40 3.61
CA VAL A 13 -51.88 6.11 4.49
C VAL A 13 -51.98 5.25 5.79
N THR A 14 -52.36 5.90 6.89
CA THR A 14 -52.76 5.47 8.25
C THR A 14 -53.75 4.29 8.42
N ALA A 15 -53.74 3.65 9.61
CA ALA A 15 -54.91 3.33 10.50
C ALA A 15 -54.57 2.17 11.48
N LEU A 16 -54.51 2.36 12.82
CA LEU A 16 -55.58 2.33 13.84
C LEU A 16 -55.98 0.93 14.37
N ALA A 17 -55.62 0.71 15.65
CA ALA A 17 -56.32 0.04 16.77
C ALA A 17 -56.98 -1.35 16.62
N SER A 18 -56.70 -2.28 17.55
CA SER A 18 -57.61 -2.69 18.64
C SER A 18 -57.07 -3.86 19.49
N SER A 19 -57.45 -3.77 20.76
CA SER A 19 -57.22 -4.57 21.97
C SER A 19 -57.44 -6.09 21.93
N VAL A 20 -56.64 -6.81 22.73
CA VAL A 20 -57.10 -8.02 23.43
C VAL A 20 -56.76 -7.89 24.92
N THR A 21 -57.82 -7.88 25.73
CA THR A 21 -57.82 -7.99 27.19
C THR A 21 -57.42 -9.40 27.62
N ALA A 22 -56.41 -9.52 28.49
CA ALA A 22 -56.19 -10.72 29.31
C ALA A 22 -55.95 -10.29 30.75
N CYS A 23 -56.91 -10.58 31.62
CA CYS A 23 -56.77 -10.49 33.08
C CYS A 23 -55.96 -11.67 33.58
N GLY A 24 -54.91 -11.41 34.35
CA GLY A 24 -54.15 -12.44 35.07
C GLY A 24 -53.28 -11.77 36.13
N GLN A 25 -53.45 -12.20 37.38
CA GLN A 25 -52.96 -11.57 38.61
C GLN A 25 -51.49 -11.11 38.60
N GLN A 26 -51.26 -9.93 39.20
CA GLN A 26 -49.95 -9.44 39.66
C GLN A 26 -49.44 -10.25 40.88
N PRO A 27 -48.17 -10.65 40.87
CA PRO A 27 -47.35 -10.68 42.07
C PRO A 27 -46.53 -9.39 42.15
N THR A 28 -46.68 -8.67 43.25
CA THR A 28 -45.87 -7.51 43.63
C THR A 28 -44.44 -7.93 44.05
N THR A 29 -43.49 -6.99 43.89
CA THR A 29 -42.06 -6.98 44.30
C THR A 29 -41.13 -7.90 43.50
N GLN A 30 -40.07 -7.43 42.80
CA GLN A 30 -39.05 -6.45 43.19
C GLN A 30 -38.24 -5.99 41.94
N PRO A 31 -37.93 -4.69 41.74
CA PRO A 31 -37.14 -4.22 40.61
C PRO A 31 -35.63 -4.47 40.85
N GLY A 32 -35.21 -5.71 40.59
CA GLY A 32 -33.81 -6.03 40.30
C GLY A 32 -33.60 -5.84 38.81
N ALA A 33 -32.86 -4.80 38.44
CA ALA A 33 -32.56 -4.46 37.06
C ALA A 33 -31.86 -5.62 36.34
N GLN A 34 -32.62 -6.43 35.60
CA GLN A 34 -32.10 -7.25 34.53
C GLN A 34 -31.94 -6.34 33.31
N PHE A 35 -30.90 -5.51 33.34
CA PHE A 35 -30.43 -4.86 32.13
C PHE A 35 -29.98 -5.96 31.17
N GLY A 36 -30.51 -5.86 29.96
CA GLY A 36 -30.49 -6.86 28.92
C GLY A 36 -29.18 -7.65 28.85
N ALA A 37 -29.33 -8.96 29.00
CA ALA A 37 -28.58 -9.85 28.14
C ALA A 37 -28.98 -9.53 26.69
N THR A 38 -28.35 -8.51 26.10
CA THR A 38 -28.19 -8.49 24.66
C THR A 38 -27.47 -9.78 24.34
N THR A 39 -28.21 -10.69 23.71
CA THR A 39 -27.70 -11.85 23.02
C THR A 39 -26.65 -11.35 22.02
N ALA A 40 -25.39 -11.29 22.46
CA ALA A 40 -24.25 -11.14 21.60
C ALA A 40 -24.26 -12.36 20.67
N GLY A 41 -24.77 -12.17 19.46
CA GLY A 41 -24.47 -13.09 18.37
C GLY A 41 -22.95 -13.15 18.16
N PRO A 42 -22.45 -14.08 17.33
CA PRO A 42 -21.04 -14.15 16.97
C PRO A 42 -20.68 -12.98 16.03
N GLY A 43 -20.73 -11.77 16.56
CA GLY A 43 -20.34 -10.53 15.92
C GLY A 43 -19.04 -10.03 16.52
N MET A 44 -18.24 -9.38 15.69
CA MET A 44 -16.98 -8.75 16.11
C MET A 44 -17.28 -7.61 17.09
N SER A 45 -16.46 -7.48 18.14
CA SER A 45 -16.58 -6.36 19.07
C SER A 45 -16.25 -5.02 18.38
N GLU A 46 -16.79 -3.91 18.87
CA GLU A 46 -16.46 -2.58 18.34
C GLU A 46 -14.96 -2.27 18.40
N GLU A 47 -14.28 -2.73 19.45
CA GLU A 47 -12.83 -2.55 19.58
C GLU A 47 -12.07 -3.29 18.48
N GLU A 48 -12.52 -4.50 18.15
CA GLU A 48 -11.89 -5.30 17.12
C GLU A 48 -12.16 -4.76 15.72
N ILE A 49 -13.35 -4.20 15.46
CA ILE A 49 -13.64 -3.44 14.24
C ILE A 49 -12.66 -2.26 14.11
N ARG A 50 -12.54 -1.43 15.16
CA ARG A 50 -11.60 -0.29 15.16
C ARG A 50 -10.15 -0.72 14.89
N ARG A 51 -9.72 -1.85 15.45
CA ARG A 51 -8.38 -2.40 15.24
C ARG A 51 -8.16 -2.83 13.79
N GLN A 52 -9.15 -3.48 13.18
CA GLN A 52 -9.09 -3.90 11.78
C GLN A 52 -9.09 -2.70 10.83
N ASP A 53 -9.85 -1.65 11.12
CA ASP A 53 -9.88 -0.41 10.34
C ASP A 53 -8.53 0.32 10.43
N ALA A 54 -7.96 0.44 11.63
CA ALA A 54 -6.63 1.03 11.82
C ALA A 54 -5.55 0.25 11.06
N THR A 55 -5.60 -1.09 11.12
CA THR A 55 -4.67 -1.97 10.38
C THR A 55 -4.83 -1.79 8.87
N THR A 56 -6.07 -1.71 8.38
CA THR A 56 -6.37 -1.50 6.96
C THR A 56 -5.87 -0.15 6.48
N SER A 57 -6.09 0.91 7.26
CA SER A 57 -5.60 2.26 6.96
C SER A 57 -4.07 2.32 6.91
N TRP A 58 -3.40 1.67 7.87
CA TRP A 58 -1.94 1.58 7.90
C TRP A 58 -1.39 0.83 6.69
N ALA A 59 -1.97 -0.32 6.36
CA ALA A 59 -1.58 -1.11 5.18
C ALA A 59 -1.79 -0.31 3.89
N ASP A 60 -2.89 0.43 3.77
CA ASP A 60 -3.15 1.30 2.63
C ASP A 60 -2.09 2.39 2.49
N GLY A 61 -1.71 3.03 3.59
CA GLY A 61 -0.62 4.01 3.62
C GLY A 61 0.72 3.41 3.17
N TYR A 62 1.06 2.22 3.67
CA TYR A 62 2.25 1.47 3.24
C TYR A 62 2.22 1.21 1.72
N CYS A 63 1.11 0.69 1.21
CA CYS A 63 0.95 0.39 -0.22
C CYS A 63 1.02 1.63 -1.11
N ARG A 64 0.49 2.79 -0.66
CA ARG A 64 0.67 4.07 -1.34
C ARG A 64 2.14 4.48 -1.41
N ALA A 65 2.86 4.39 -0.28
CA ALA A 65 4.27 4.76 -0.22
C ALA A 65 5.15 3.91 -1.17
N VAL A 66 4.91 2.61 -1.25
CA VAL A 66 5.67 1.73 -2.18
C VAL A 66 5.20 1.85 -3.63
N SER A 67 3.96 2.29 -3.88
CA SER A 67 3.47 2.55 -5.24
C SER A 67 4.17 3.75 -5.90
N GLU A 68 4.62 4.74 -5.11
CA GLU A 68 5.46 5.83 -5.61
C GLU A 68 6.74 5.33 -6.30
N LEU A 69 7.32 4.23 -5.81
CA LEU A 69 8.46 3.60 -6.45
C LEU A 69 8.08 3.05 -7.82
N VAL A 70 6.94 2.35 -7.92
CA VAL A 70 6.42 1.82 -9.19
C VAL A 70 6.18 2.94 -10.21
N VAL A 71 5.55 4.04 -9.79
CA VAL A 71 5.33 5.21 -10.64
C VAL A 71 6.64 5.85 -11.06
N SER A 72 7.61 5.97 -10.15
CA SER A 72 8.91 6.55 -10.48
C SER A 72 9.66 5.68 -11.49
N LEU A 73 9.68 4.37 -11.27
CA LEU A 73 10.40 3.43 -12.12
C LEU A 73 9.76 3.27 -13.50
N SER A 74 8.45 3.50 -13.66
CA SER A 74 7.79 3.50 -14.97
C SER A 74 8.15 4.70 -15.85
N THR A 75 8.77 5.73 -15.27
CA THR A 75 9.27 6.92 -15.99
C THR A 75 10.78 6.88 -16.25
N MET A 76 11.42 5.72 -16.05
CA MET A 76 12.86 5.60 -16.30
C MET A 76 13.18 5.81 -17.79
N PRO A 77 14.21 6.63 -18.11
CA PRO A 77 14.65 6.81 -19.49
C PRO A 77 15.33 5.55 -20.01
N ASP A 78 15.25 5.33 -21.31
CA ASP A 78 16.02 4.28 -21.99
C ASP A 78 17.51 4.63 -22.01
N ILE A 79 18.35 3.60 -21.94
CA ILE A 79 19.80 3.75 -22.12
C ILE A 79 20.08 3.91 -23.61
N ASP A 80 20.81 4.97 -23.98
CA ASP A 80 21.20 5.24 -25.37
C ASP A 80 22.57 4.62 -25.68
N PRO A 81 22.64 3.52 -26.48
CA PRO A 81 23.89 2.83 -26.74
C PRO A 81 24.72 3.43 -27.89
N SER A 82 24.31 4.57 -28.48
CA SER A 82 24.97 5.14 -29.68
C SER A 82 26.43 5.56 -29.45
N SER A 83 26.84 5.80 -28.20
CA SER A 83 28.24 5.94 -27.82
C SER A 83 28.45 5.62 -26.33
N PRO A 84 29.67 5.29 -25.88
CA PRO A 84 29.95 5.06 -24.46
C PRO A 84 29.56 6.24 -23.57
N GLN A 85 29.80 7.47 -24.03
CA GLN A 85 29.45 8.68 -23.28
C GLN A 85 27.94 8.86 -23.18
N ARG A 86 27.19 8.62 -24.26
CA ARG A 86 25.72 8.70 -24.22
C ARG A 86 25.11 7.59 -23.37
N ALA A 87 25.65 6.38 -23.45
CA ALA A 87 25.24 5.26 -22.60
C ALA A 87 25.52 5.55 -21.11
N SER A 88 26.70 6.10 -20.79
CA SER A 88 27.04 6.49 -19.41
C SER A 88 26.10 7.58 -18.88
N ARG A 89 25.86 8.63 -19.68
CA ARG A 89 24.99 9.74 -19.30
C ARG A 89 23.55 9.30 -19.04
N THR A 90 22.96 8.56 -19.99
CA THR A 90 21.57 8.07 -19.86
C THR A 90 21.44 7.03 -18.75
N SER A 91 22.46 6.20 -18.51
CA SER A 91 22.50 5.33 -17.33
C SER A 91 22.54 6.11 -16.01
N SER A 92 23.25 7.23 -15.97
CA SER A 92 23.29 8.11 -14.79
C SER A 92 21.95 8.81 -14.54
N GLU A 93 21.26 9.22 -15.60
CA GLU A 93 19.90 9.78 -15.54
C GLU A 93 18.91 8.74 -15.01
N LEU A 94 18.96 7.51 -15.54
CA LEU A 94 18.17 6.36 -15.08
C LEU A 94 18.36 6.10 -13.59
N LEU A 95 19.61 6.00 -13.12
CA LEU A 95 19.89 5.81 -11.70
C LEU A 95 19.44 7.00 -10.84
N GLY A 96 19.41 8.21 -11.41
CA GLY A 96 18.84 9.39 -10.76
C GLY A 96 17.34 9.24 -10.49
N VAL A 97 16.57 8.79 -11.49
CA VAL A 97 15.14 8.50 -11.33
C VAL A 97 14.91 7.42 -10.27
N MET A 98 15.71 6.35 -10.29
CA MET A 98 15.63 5.28 -9.29
C MET A 98 15.91 5.80 -7.87
N VAL A 99 16.98 6.57 -7.68
CA VAL A 99 17.32 7.14 -6.36
C VAL A 99 16.20 8.05 -5.86
N GLY A 100 15.66 8.92 -6.71
CA GLY A 100 14.55 9.80 -6.34
C GLY A 100 13.26 9.04 -5.99
N GLY A 101 12.95 7.96 -6.70
CA GLY A 101 11.82 7.08 -6.36
C GLY A 101 12.01 6.39 -5.01
N LEU A 102 13.21 5.84 -4.76
CA LEU A 102 13.55 5.21 -3.48
C LEU A 102 13.47 6.21 -2.32
N ASP A 103 13.92 7.44 -2.51
CA ASP A 103 13.81 8.51 -1.52
C ASP A 103 12.35 8.80 -1.14
N ARG A 104 11.48 9.01 -2.14
CA ARG A 104 10.05 9.26 -1.89
C ARG A 104 9.37 8.09 -1.16
N THR A 105 9.69 6.86 -1.53
CA THR A 105 9.14 5.67 -0.85
C THR A 105 9.63 5.55 0.59
N ILE A 106 10.93 5.76 0.85
CA ILE A 106 11.47 5.76 2.21
C ILE A 106 10.79 6.85 3.05
N GLU A 107 10.69 8.07 2.54
CA GLU A 107 9.99 9.16 3.22
C GLU A 107 8.50 8.85 3.47
N GLY A 108 7.82 8.26 2.48
CA GLY A 108 6.42 7.87 2.63
C GLY A 108 6.21 6.82 3.71
N LEU A 109 7.12 5.84 3.81
CA LEU A 109 7.10 4.81 4.86
C LEU A 109 7.45 5.38 6.23
N ASP A 110 8.43 6.28 6.32
CA ASP A 110 8.85 6.91 7.57
C ASP A 110 7.76 7.88 8.12
N ARG A 111 6.87 8.40 7.26
CA ARG A 111 5.72 9.24 7.65
C ARG A 111 4.48 8.46 8.10
N LEU A 112 4.49 7.13 8.01
CA LEU A 112 3.36 6.35 8.50
C LEU A 112 3.24 6.48 10.02
N GLU A 113 1.99 6.52 10.49
CA GLU A 113 1.69 6.30 11.90
C GLU A 113 2.33 4.97 12.40
N PRO A 114 2.54 4.83 13.72
CA PRO A 114 3.02 3.58 14.29
C PRO A 114 2.22 2.38 13.79
N ALA A 115 2.92 1.29 13.45
CA ALA A 115 2.23 0.11 12.96
C ALA A 115 1.32 -0.51 14.04
N PRO A 116 0.23 -1.18 13.63
CA PRO A 116 -0.75 -1.77 14.56
C PRO A 116 -0.17 -2.91 15.42
N SER A 117 0.99 -3.45 15.06
CA SER A 117 1.70 -4.48 15.81
C SER A 117 3.21 -4.37 15.64
N ARG A 118 3.97 -5.02 16.54
CA ARG A 118 5.43 -5.10 16.44
C ARG A 118 5.88 -5.82 15.16
N SER A 119 5.16 -6.86 14.75
CA SER A 119 5.46 -7.61 13.54
C SER A 119 5.26 -6.75 12.29
N ALA A 120 4.20 -5.95 12.23
CA ALA A 120 3.97 -5.00 11.15
C ALA A 120 5.05 -3.89 11.12
N GLU A 121 5.46 -3.40 12.30
CA GLU A 121 6.56 -2.43 12.39
C GLU A 121 7.88 -3.02 11.87
N GLN A 122 8.15 -4.30 12.16
CA GLN A 122 9.34 -4.99 11.66
C GLN A 122 9.31 -5.17 10.13
N VAL A 123 8.15 -5.45 9.55
CA VAL A 123 7.97 -5.49 8.09
C VAL A 123 8.35 -4.14 7.47
N LYS A 124 7.82 -3.03 8.02
CA LYS A 124 8.17 -1.67 7.57
C LYS A 124 9.67 -1.39 7.70
N ALA A 125 10.26 -1.70 8.85
CA ALA A 125 11.67 -1.46 9.11
C ALA A 125 12.58 -2.23 8.13
N ASN A 126 12.26 -3.49 7.85
CA ASN A 126 12.98 -4.32 6.88
C ASN A 126 12.88 -3.75 5.46
N ALA A 127 11.70 -3.31 5.05
CA ALA A 127 11.50 -2.67 3.75
C ALA A 127 12.34 -1.39 3.63
N VAL A 128 12.27 -0.49 4.62
CA VAL A 128 13.07 0.75 4.66
C VAL A 128 14.57 0.45 4.61
N ALA A 129 15.06 -0.54 5.37
CA ALA A 129 16.46 -0.93 5.34
C ALA A 129 16.90 -1.43 3.97
N ASN A 130 16.09 -2.28 3.33
CA ASN A 130 16.35 -2.78 1.98
C ASN A 130 16.40 -1.63 0.96
N TYR A 131 15.42 -0.72 0.97
CA TYR A 131 15.40 0.44 0.07
C TYR A 131 16.60 1.36 0.27
N LYS A 132 17.01 1.62 1.52
CA LYS A 132 18.22 2.39 1.83
C LYS A 132 19.48 1.73 1.27
N GLY A 133 19.58 0.41 1.35
CA GLY A 133 20.69 -0.37 0.77
C GLY A 133 20.75 -0.26 -0.75
N ILE A 134 19.61 -0.43 -1.43
CA ILE A 134 19.52 -0.29 -2.89
C ILE A 134 19.88 1.13 -3.32
N ARG A 135 19.30 2.14 -2.66
CA ARG A 135 19.55 3.56 -2.92
C ARG A 135 21.03 3.89 -2.80
N THR A 136 21.69 3.44 -1.74
CA THR A 136 23.12 3.70 -1.51
C THR A 136 23.98 3.20 -2.65
N SER A 137 23.72 1.98 -3.13
CA SER A 137 24.51 1.44 -4.24
C SER A 137 24.10 2.02 -5.60
N ALA A 138 22.84 2.43 -5.81
CA ALA A 138 22.43 3.18 -6.99
C ALA A 138 23.15 4.54 -7.05
N LEU A 139 23.22 5.26 -5.92
CA LEU A 139 23.92 6.53 -5.82
C LEU A 139 25.43 6.36 -6.04
N LYS A 140 26.04 5.29 -5.54
CA LYS A 140 27.45 4.97 -5.81
C LYS A 140 27.71 4.75 -7.31
N ALA A 141 26.88 3.97 -7.98
CA ALA A 141 26.99 3.72 -9.42
C ALA A 141 26.77 5.01 -10.23
N LYS A 142 25.76 5.81 -9.87
CA LYS A 142 25.49 7.12 -10.47
C LYS A 142 26.73 8.03 -10.40
N ARG A 143 27.35 8.14 -9.22
CA ARG A 143 28.56 8.95 -9.03
C ARG A 143 29.74 8.47 -9.88
N ALA A 144 29.89 7.16 -10.07
CA ALA A 144 30.93 6.62 -10.95
C ALA A 144 30.71 7.01 -12.42
N LEU A 145 29.46 6.99 -12.89
CA LEU A 145 29.10 7.43 -14.24
C LEU A 145 29.29 8.93 -14.43
N ASP A 146 28.88 9.74 -13.44
CA ASP A 146 29.01 11.21 -13.45
C ASP A 146 30.49 11.66 -13.44
N ALA A 147 31.38 10.85 -12.87
CA ALA A 147 32.81 11.10 -12.82
C ALA A 147 33.56 10.73 -14.11
N ALA A 148 32.98 9.88 -14.98
CA ALA A 148 33.61 9.44 -16.21
C ALA A 148 33.65 10.58 -17.25
N ARG A 149 34.86 10.96 -17.71
CA ARG A 149 35.06 12.09 -18.63
C ARG A 149 35.35 11.69 -20.07
N ASP A 150 35.90 10.50 -20.29
CA ASP A 150 36.27 9.99 -21.60
C ASP A 150 35.57 8.66 -21.93
N ALA A 151 35.81 8.15 -23.14
CA ALA A 151 35.16 6.94 -23.64
C ALA A 151 35.58 5.68 -22.89
N GLU A 152 36.82 5.58 -22.41
CA GLU A 152 37.32 4.41 -21.70
C GLU A 152 36.73 4.36 -20.29
N ALA A 153 36.82 5.47 -19.55
CA ALA A 153 36.21 5.63 -18.24
C ALA A 153 34.69 5.39 -18.29
N SER A 154 34.02 5.87 -19.35
CA SER A 154 32.59 5.66 -19.55
C SER A 154 32.25 4.17 -19.73
N ARG A 155 33.02 3.44 -20.55
CA ARG A 155 32.83 1.97 -20.72
C ARG A 155 33.02 1.24 -19.40
N ALA A 156 34.05 1.58 -18.64
CA ALA A 156 34.31 0.98 -17.33
C ALA A 156 33.17 1.26 -16.33
N ALA A 157 32.63 2.48 -16.32
CA ALA A 157 31.60 2.90 -15.38
C ALA A 157 30.22 2.28 -15.65
N ILE A 158 29.87 2.00 -16.91
CA ILE A 158 28.57 1.38 -17.29
C ILE A 158 28.32 0.07 -16.56
N GLY A 159 29.37 -0.73 -16.29
CA GLY A 159 29.24 -1.99 -15.56
C GLY A 159 28.67 -1.83 -14.14
N SER A 160 28.80 -0.64 -13.53
CA SER A 160 28.29 -0.37 -12.18
C SER A 160 26.76 -0.31 -12.09
N VAL A 161 26.07 -0.14 -13.22
CA VAL A 161 24.60 0.02 -13.31
C VAL A 161 23.86 -1.27 -12.99
N LYS A 162 24.45 -2.42 -13.35
CA LYS A 162 23.80 -3.74 -13.27
C LYS A 162 23.34 -4.09 -11.84
N GLY A 163 24.22 -3.93 -10.85
CA GLY A 163 23.93 -4.32 -9.47
C GLY A 163 22.68 -3.63 -8.87
N PRO A 164 22.58 -2.29 -8.94
CA PRO A 164 21.36 -1.57 -8.57
C PRO A 164 20.10 -2.06 -9.30
N LEU A 165 20.14 -2.20 -10.62
CA LEU A 165 18.99 -2.64 -11.43
C LEU A 165 18.53 -4.05 -11.05
N GLU A 166 19.46 -4.99 -10.86
CA GLU A 166 19.13 -6.35 -10.47
C GLU A 166 18.56 -6.46 -9.05
N ARG A 167 19.02 -5.60 -8.13
CA ARG A 167 18.46 -5.59 -6.78
C ARG A 167 17.06 -5.00 -6.76
N ILE A 168 16.84 -3.88 -7.45
CA ILE A 168 15.50 -3.29 -7.50
C ILE A 168 14.51 -4.21 -8.19
N GLY A 169 14.89 -4.86 -9.30
CA GLY A 169 14.02 -5.81 -10.01
C GLY A 169 13.64 -7.06 -9.22
N ARG A 170 14.35 -7.36 -8.12
CA ARG A 170 14.04 -8.49 -7.22
C ARG A 170 13.16 -8.09 -6.03
N VAL A 171 12.90 -6.81 -5.83
CA VAL A 171 12.06 -6.35 -4.72
C VAL A 171 10.65 -6.90 -4.89
N ASN A 172 10.17 -7.54 -3.82
CA ASN A 172 8.75 -7.77 -3.58
C ASN A 172 8.24 -6.63 -2.68
N LEU A 173 7.31 -5.82 -3.19
CA LEU A 173 6.87 -4.60 -2.48
C LEU A 173 6.10 -4.91 -1.20
N LEU A 174 5.50 -6.10 -1.11
CA LEU A 174 4.72 -6.58 0.05
C LEU A 174 5.43 -7.72 0.79
N GLU A 175 6.76 -7.81 0.67
CA GLU A 175 7.55 -8.82 1.39
C GLU A 175 7.24 -8.82 2.89
N GLY A 176 7.01 -10.00 3.46
CA GLY A 176 6.69 -10.16 4.89
C GLY A 176 5.22 -9.98 5.27
N PHE A 177 4.36 -9.37 4.42
CA PHE A 177 2.95 -9.18 4.75
C PHE A 177 2.20 -10.51 4.96
N ALA A 178 2.49 -11.52 4.13
CA ALA A 178 1.86 -12.84 4.24
C ALA A 178 2.20 -13.57 5.55
N GLY A 179 3.32 -13.21 6.20
CA GLY A 179 3.72 -13.77 7.49
C GLY A 179 3.08 -13.09 8.70
N VAL A 180 2.31 -12.02 8.48
CA VAL A 180 1.65 -11.24 9.53
C VAL A 180 0.13 -11.29 9.30
N PRO A 181 -0.63 -12.10 10.08
CA PRO A 181 -2.03 -12.38 9.81
C PRO A 181 -2.90 -11.14 9.63
N GLU A 182 -2.75 -10.13 10.48
CA GLU A 182 -3.51 -8.89 10.41
C GLU A 182 -3.22 -8.09 9.11
N LEU A 183 -1.96 -8.10 8.65
CA LEU A 183 -1.58 -7.45 7.39
C LEU A 183 -2.08 -8.23 6.17
N SER A 184 -2.02 -9.56 6.22
CA SER A 184 -2.51 -10.42 5.14
C SER A 184 -4.01 -10.17 4.85
N GLN A 185 -4.82 -9.94 5.89
CA GLN A 185 -6.24 -9.63 5.76
C GLN A 185 -6.48 -8.16 5.38
N ALA A 186 -5.59 -7.26 5.77
CA ALA A 186 -5.69 -5.83 5.47
C ALA A 186 -5.45 -5.54 3.99
N ILE A 187 -4.55 -6.28 3.32
CA ILE A 187 -4.24 -6.10 1.88
C ILE A 187 -5.51 -6.16 1.01
N ALA A 188 -6.41 -7.11 1.28
CA ALA A 188 -7.63 -7.28 0.51
C ALA A 188 -8.65 -6.13 0.69
N ARG A 189 -8.50 -5.35 1.75
CA ARG A 189 -9.41 -4.24 2.11
C ARG A 189 -8.82 -2.89 1.76
N ALA A 190 -7.50 -2.76 1.79
CA ALA A 190 -6.76 -1.55 1.49
C ALA A 190 -6.76 -1.24 -0.03
N PRO A 191 -7.41 -0.14 -0.48
CA PRO A 191 -7.52 0.18 -1.90
C PRO A 191 -6.20 0.24 -2.68
N ALA A 192 -5.16 0.88 -2.13
CA ALA A 192 -3.86 1.00 -2.77
C ALA A 192 -3.13 -0.35 -2.84
N CYS A 193 -3.31 -1.21 -1.83
CA CYS A 193 -2.75 -2.56 -1.88
C CYS A 193 -3.41 -3.40 -2.98
N ARG A 194 -4.73 -3.26 -3.17
CA ARG A 194 -5.42 -3.91 -4.28
C ARG A 194 -4.88 -3.45 -5.64
N GLN A 195 -4.80 -2.14 -5.86
CA GLN A 195 -4.21 -1.60 -7.10
C GLN A 195 -2.81 -2.13 -7.39
N LEU A 196 -2.00 -2.33 -6.35
CA LEU A 196 -0.66 -2.90 -6.47
C LEU A 196 -0.68 -4.39 -6.83
N THR A 197 -1.64 -5.15 -6.29
CA THR A 197 -1.76 -6.61 -6.45
C THR A 197 -2.66 -7.05 -7.60
N ASP A 198 -3.39 -6.13 -8.24
CA ASP A 198 -4.24 -6.39 -9.41
C ASP A 198 -3.45 -6.97 -10.60
N LYS A 199 -2.11 -6.84 -10.61
CA LYS A 199 -1.20 -7.44 -11.60
C LYS A 199 -0.54 -8.75 -11.14
N GLY A 200 -0.82 -9.24 -9.93
CA GLY A 200 -0.31 -10.50 -9.36
C GLY A 200 -0.09 -10.47 -7.84
N PRO A 201 -0.05 -11.64 -7.16
CA PRO A 201 0.02 -11.74 -5.69
C PRO A 201 1.37 -11.31 -5.08
N ALA A 202 2.40 -11.15 -5.90
CA ALA A 202 3.72 -10.64 -5.50
C ALA A 202 4.10 -9.50 -6.46
N PRO A 203 3.69 -8.25 -6.18
CA PRO A 203 4.00 -7.14 -7.06
C PRO A 203 5.51 -6.92 -7.08
N LYS A 204 6.10 -7.31 -8.20
CA LYS A 204 7.50 -7.08 -8.56
C LYS A 204 7.54 -6.00 -9.63
N PHE A 205 8.69 -5.36 -9.77
CA PHE A 205 8.96 -4.57 -10.95
C PHE A 205 9.04 -5.52 -12.15
N ASP A 206 8.06 -5.42 -13.05
CA ASP A 206 8.14 -6.08 -14.34
C ASP A 206 9.24 -5.39 -15.13
N ASN A 207 10.34 -6.09 -15.44
CA ASN A 207 11.53 -5.50 -16.07
C ASN A 207 11.31 -5.16 -17.56
N GLY A 208 10.06 -5.11 -18.03
CA GLY A 208 9.74 -4.69 -19.40
C GLY A 208 10.46 -5.52 -20.46
N ALA A 209 10.75 -6.79 -20.21
CA ALA A 209 11.21 -7.70 -21.26
C ALA A 209 10.03 -7.97 -22.19
N ARG A 210 9.85 -7.09 -23.19
CA ARG A 210 9.23 -7.43 -24.46
C ARG A 210 10.30 -7.40 -25.54
#